data_AF-A0AAD7BUE3-F1
#
_entry.id   AF-A0AAD7BUE3-F1
#
_cell.length_a   1.000
_cell.length_b   1.000
_cell.length_c   1.000
_cell.angle_alpha   90.00
_cell.angle_beta   90.00
_cell.angle_gamma   90.00
#
_symmetry.space_group_name_H-M   'P 1'
#
loop_
_entity.id
_entity.type
_entity.pdbx_description
1 polymer ?
#
loop_
_entity_poly.entity_id
_entity_poly.type
_entity_poly.pdbx_seq_one_letter_code
_entity_poly.pdbx_strand_id
1 'polypeptide(L)' 'MPRSNTDSLDDVLSQQSYESDDDYRLAQQEWEESLHQLQQLVSIVLLPFFGKWLGRRWSQWAYARYLRVGLGKSFLWG' A
#
# COMPACT_ATOMS: atom_id res chain seq x y z
N MET A 1 -16.17 52.71 -12.48
CA MET A 1 -15.36 51.77 -11.68
C MET A 1 -15.32 50.44 -12.43
N PRO A 2 -14.14 49.88 -12.77
CA PRO A 2 -14.06 48.65 -13.55
C PRO A 2 -14.26 47.46 -12.62
N ARG A 3 -15.39 46.75 -12.74
CA ARG A 3 -15.73 45.52 -11.98
C ARG A 3 -15.69 44.25 -12.84
N SER A 4 -15.45 44.38 -14.14
CA SER A 4 -15.54 43.28 -15.10
C SER A 4 -14.35 42.31 -15.05
N ASN A 5 -13.16 42.79 -14.66
CA ASN A 5 -11.95 41.96 -14.72
C ASN A 5 -11.85 40.97 -13.55
N THR A 6 -12.46 41.27 -12.39
CA THR A 6 -12.42 40.38 -11.23
C THR A 6 -13.40 39.22 -11.35
N ASP A 7 -14.54 39.45 -11.98
CA ASP A 7 -15.60 38.46 -12.19
C ASP A 7 -15.14 37.36 -13.16
N SER A 8 -14.49 37.75 -14.27
CA SER A 8 -13.90 36.79 -15.21
C SER A 8 -12.71 36.01 -14.63
N LEU A 9 -11.96 36.58 -13.68
CA LEU A 9 -10.85 35.87 -13.03
C LEU A 9 -11.37 34.84 -12.01
N ASP A 10 -12.46 35.16 -11.31
CA ASP A 10 -13.11 34.26 -10.35
C ASP A 10 -13.73 33.04 -11.06
N ASP A 11 -14.38 33.25 -12.21
CA ASP A 11 -14.94 32.16 -13.03
C ASP A 11 -13.86 31.21 -13.56
N VAL A 12 -12.71 31.75 -13.98
CA VAL A 12 -11.55 30.96 -14.43
C VAL A 12 -10.88 30.21 -13.28
N LEU A 13 -10.74 30.83 -12.10
CA LEU A 13 -10.21 30.18 -10.90
C LEU A 13 -11.14 29.06 -10.41
N SER A 14 -12.45 29.31 -10.48
CA SER A 14 -13.50 28.35 -10.16
C SER A 14 -13.44 27.15 -11.11
N GLN A 15 -13.41 27.38 -12.43
CA GLN A 15 -13.22 26.32 -13.43
C GLN A 15 -11.92 25.54 -13.21
N GLN A 16 -10.80 26.21 -13.01
CA GLN A 16 -9.51 25.55 -12.73
C GLN A 16 -9.56 24.73 -11.44
N SER A 17 -10.25 25.20 -10.41
CA SER A 17 -10.40 24.46 -9.15
C SER A 17 -11.27 23.21 -9.30
N TYR A 18 -12.36 23.29 -10.08
CA TYR A 18 -13.21 22.13 -10.38
C TYR A 18 -12.49 21.12 -11.27
N GLU A 19 -11.77 21.59 -12.31
CA GLU A 19 -10.97 20.75 -13.20
C GLU A 19 -9.83 20.06 -12.42
N SER A 20 -9.17 20.79 -11.51
CA SER A 20 -8.13 20.23 -10.65
C SER A 20 -8.65 19.19 -9.65
N ASP A 21 -9.86 19.36 -9.12
CA ASP A 21 -10.47 18.38 -8.21
C ASP A 21 -10.88 17.12 -8.99
N ASP A 22 -11.44 17.27 -10.20
CA ASP A 22 -11.81 16.16 -11.07
C ASP A 22 -10.57 15.37 -11.55
N ASP A 23 -9.50 16.05 -11.94
CA ASP A 23 -8.21 15.44 -12.30
C ASP A 23 -7.59 14.66 -11.12
N TYR A 24 -7.68 15.22 -9.90
CA TYR A 24 -7.18 14.54 -8.70
C TYR A 24 -7.98 13.26 -8.40
N ARG A 25 -9.31 13.30 -8.60
CA ARG A 25 -10.17 12.14 -8.43
C ARG A 25 -9.91 11.08 -9.49
N LEU A 26 -9.68 11.47 -10.75
CA LEU A 26 -9.32 10.56 -11.83
C LEU A 26 -7.97 9.88 -11.55
N ALA A 27 -6.96 10.66 -11.17
CA ALA A 27 -5.63 10.15 -10.82
C ALA A 27 -5.67 9.19 -9.62
N GLN A 28 -6.51 9.47 -8.62
CA GLN A 28 -6.73 8.57 -7.49
C GLN A 28 -7.35 7.24 -7.93
N GLN A 29 -8.32 7.29 -8.83
CA GLN A 29 -8.97 6.09 -9.36
C GLN A 29 -7.99 5.24 -10.19
N GLU A 30 -7.19 5.85 -11.06
CA GLU A 30 -6.12 5.18 -11.81
C GLU A 30 -5.05 4.59 -10.87
N TRP A 31 -4.73 5.29 -9.79
CA TRP A 31 -3.78 4.82 -8.78
C TRP A 31 -4.30 3.56 -8.08
N GLU A 32 -5.57 3.53 -7.70
CA GLU A 32 -6.20 2.35 -7.07
C GLU A 32 -6.22 1.14 -8.01
N GLU A 33 -6.52 1.34 -9.29
CA GLU A 33 -6.45 0.28 -10.31
C GLU A 33 -5.02 -0.26 -10.47
N SER A 34 -4.02 0.63 -10.51
CA SER A 34 -2.61 0.24 -10.60
C SER A 34 -2.12 -0.52 -9.35
N LEU A 35 -2.61 -0.16 -8.16
CA LEU A 35 -2.28 -0.84 -6.91
C LEU A 35 -2.84 -2.25 -6.85
N HIS A 36 -4.09 -2.44 -7.29
CA HIS A 36 -4.69 -3.77 -7.31
C HIS A 36 -3.91 -4.73 -8.20
N GLN A 37 -3.40 -4.25 -9.34
CA GLN A 37 -2.53 -5.02 -10.22
C GLN A 37 -1.17 -5.33 -9.58
N LEU A 38 -0.56 -4.35 -8.90
CA LEU A 38 0.68 -4.56 -8.16
C LEU A 38 0.49 -5.59 -7.05
N GLN A 39 -0.65 -5.64 -6.37
CA GLN A 39 -0.92 -6.64 -5.35
C GLN A 39 -0.85 -8.08 -5.89
N GLN A 40 -1.34 -8.33 -7.10
CA GLN A 40 -1.27 -9.64 -7.73
C GLN A 40 0.18 -10.03 -8.05
N LEU A 41 0.95 -9.12 -8.64
CA LEU A 41 2.39 -9.33 -8.91
C LEU A 41 3.19 -9.50 -7.63
N VAL A 42 2.91 -8.69 -6.61
CA VAL A 42 3.50 -8.82 -5.28
C VAL A 42 3.17 -10.20 -4.75
N SER A 43 1.93 -10.69 -4.77
CA SER A 43 1.64 -12.05 -4.26
C SER A 43 2.46 -13.14 -4.96
N ILE A 44 2.64 -13.06 -6.29
CA ILE A 44 3.33 -14.07 -7.08
C ILE A 44 4.85 -14.06 -6.86
N VAL A 45 5.42 -12.91 -6.49
CA VAL A 45 6.86 -12.75 -6.20
C VAL A 45 7.15 -12.89 -4.70
N LEU A 46 6.33 -12.26 -3.88
CA LEU A 46 6.44 -12.21 -2.42
C LEU A 46 6.23 -13.60 -1.82
N LEU A 47 5.21 -14.37 -2.22
CA LEU A 47 4.99 -15.72 -1.70
C LEU A 47 6.19 -16.65 -1.88
N PRO A 48 6.77 -16.85 -3.09
CA PRO A 48 7.92 -17.73 -3.24
C PRO A 48 9.17 -17.17 -2.56
N PHE A 49 9.35 -15.84 -2.53
CA PHE A 49 10.53 -15.23 -1.91
C PHE A 49 10.47 -15.32 -0.38
N PHE A 50 9.36 -14.92 0.24
CA PHE A 50 9.11 -15.10 1.66
C PHE A 50 9.09 -16.58 2.05
N GLY A 51 8.49 -17.46 1.25
CA GLY A 51 8.47 -18.90 1.52
C GLY A 51 9.89 -19.49 1.57
N LYS A 52 10.76 -19.13 0.63
CA LYS A 52 12.15 -19.58 0.61
C LYS A 52 12.98 -19.00 1.76
N TRP A 53 12.71 -17.73 2.12
CA TRP A 53 13.41 -17.04 3.20
C TRP A 53 12.99 -17.54 4.59
N LEU A 54 11.67 -17.66 4.84
CA LEU A 54 11.10 -18.28 6.04
C LEU A 54 11.58 -19.73 6.14
N GLY A 55 11.48 -20.55 5.08
CA GLY A 55 11.86 -21.96 5.16
C GLY A 55 13.29 -22.22 5.67
N ARG A 56 14.30 -21.51 5.14
CA ARG A 56 15.70 -21.70 5.58
C ARG A 56 15.99 -21.08 6.95
N ARG A 57 15.49 -19.87 7.23
CA ARG A 57 15.80 -19.18 8.49
C ARG A 57 14.93 -19.63 9.65
N TRP A 58 13.66 -19.92 9.42
CA TRP A 58 12.75 -20.42 10.45
C TRP A 58 13.00 -21.88 10.81
N SER A 59 13.46 -22.74 9.90
CA SER A 59 13.77 -24.12 10.28
C SER A 59 14.83 -24.18 11.39
N GLN A 60 15.90 -23.39 11.25
CA GLN A 60 16.96 -23.30 12.26
C GLN A 60 16.49 -22.59 13.53
N TRP A 61 15.73 -21.49 13.40
CA TRP A 61 15.19 -20.77 14.56
C TRP A 61 14.16 -21.60 15.33
N ALA A 62 13.21 -22.23 14.66
CA ALA A 62 12.18 -23.08 15.26
C ALA A 62 12.79 -24.33 15.89
N TYR A 63 13.78 -24.95 15.26
CA TYR A 63 14.51 -26.08 15.85
C TYR A 63 15.33 -25.65 17.07
N ALA A 64 16.05 -24.53 17.01
CA ALA A 64 16.78 -23.99 18.16
C ALA A 64 15.84 -23.59 19.30
N ARG A 65 14.67 -23.01 18.98
CA ARG A 65 13.60 -22.67 19.93
C ARG A 65 12.99 -23.93 20.55
N TYR A 66 12.73 -24.94 19.73
CA TYR A 66 12.23 -26.25 20.15
C TYR A 66 13.20 -26.94 21.11
N LEU A 67 14.50 -26.94 20.80
CA LEU A 67 15.55 -27.47 21.68
C LEU A 67 15.69 -26.67 22.97
N ARG A 68 15.51 -25.33 22.93
CA ARG A 68 15.62 -24.46 24.12
C ARG A 68 14.42 -24.53 25.05
N VAL A 69 13.20 -24.69 24.53
CA VAL A 69 11.96 -24.55 25.33
C VAL A 69 11.26 -25.91 25.57
N GLY A 70 11.55 -26.93 24.75
CA GLY A 70 10.92 -28.25 24.82
C GLY A 70 9.46 -28.27 24.34
N LEU A 71 8.91 -29.48 24.11
CA LEU A 71 7.51 -29.79 23.70
C LEU A 71 6.44 -29.46 24.77
N GLY A 72 6.70 -28.46 25.60
CA GLY A 72 5.86 -28.08 26.74
C GLY A 72 5.06 -26.80 26.49
N LYS A 73 4.13 -26.54 27.41
CA LYS A 73 3.23 -25.37 27.43
C LYS A 73 3.95 -24.02 27.34
N SER A 74 5.22 -23.95 27.78
CA SER A 74 6.09 -22.77 27.62
C SER A 74 6.48 -22.45 26.18
N PHE A 75 6.30 -23.37 25.23
CA PHE A 75 6.59 -23.11 23.81
C PHE A 75 5.60 -22.13 23.17
N LEU A 76 4.33 -22.17 23.58
CA LEU A 76 3.25 -21.38 22.97
C LEU A 76 2.89 -20.11 23.75
N TRP A 77 3.22 -20.03 25.05
CA TRP A 77 2.78 -18.92 25.91
C TRP A 77 3.89 -18.10 26.55
N GLY A 78 5.17 -18.53 26.49
CA GLY A 78 6.24 -17.92 27.28
C GLY A 78 6.11 -18.32 28.74
#